data_AF-A0A6H0ZQC4-F1
#
_entry.id   AF-A0A6H0ZQC4-F1
#
_cell.length_a   1.000
_cell.length_b   1.000
_cell.length_c   1.000
_cell.angle_alpha   90.00
_cell.angle_beta   90.00
_cell.angle_gamma   90.00
#
_symmetry.space_group_name_H-M   'P 1'
#
loop_
_entity.id
_entity.type
_entity.pdbx_description
1 polymer ?
#
loop_
_entity_poly.entity_id
_entity_poly.type
_entity_poly.pdbx_seq_one_letter_code
_entity_poly.pdbx_strand_id
1 'polypeptide(L)'
;MYVLAKAQWNEPYPIDPTRGGGKGQAWNIGGNPLEYGFFTPALEGLPGSSIRVTNVNSTLPGGHAFGIESPTGNDDGGYASFSFVFGDSFRMKTDVEFSFDLTVSGSPARSIRVTRDDVNAALGITDGMVSSAADMASVLNHVLVGQGIESVTASGSLITLNVDSTMYPNMGYRSFIGITNVVDNIGNPPDINFVDIDITLPSASIDHYIDVVESMSRKVIAGASVLGALSKRIEMQTEFADTLMASIDRGVGRLVDADMNEASVRLKAIQTRQQLAIHSLSIANSNAENLMQLFR
;
A
#
# COMPACT_ATOMS: atom_id res chain seq x y z
N MET A 1 31.76 -15.49 58.87
CA MET A 1 33.08 -14.94 58.49
C MET A 1 32.83 -13.91 57.39
N TYR A 2 32.70 -12.63 57.77
CA TYR A 2 32.47 -11.53 56.82
C TYR A 2 33.81 -11.21 56.15
N VAL A 3 33.96 -11.58 54.88
CA VAL A 3 35.09 -11.12 54.06
C VAL A 3 34.68 -9.82 53.41
N LEU A 4 35.08 -8.70 54.03
CA LEU A 4 35.06 -7.37 53.43
C LEU A 4 36.10 -7.33 52.31
N ALA A 5 35.71 -7.70 51.10
CA ALA A 5 36.51 -7.43 49.91
C ALA A 5 36.27 -5.97 49.50
N LYS A 6 37.05 -5.04 50.07
CA LYS A 6 37.26 -3.73 49.47
C LYS A 6 37.97 -3.94 48.13
N ALA A 7 37.22 -3.96 47.02
CA ALA A 7 37.81 -3.69 45.72
C ALA A 7 38.19 -2.20 45.71
N GLN A 8 39.42 -1.88 46.12
CA GLN A 8 40.00 -0.55 45.95
C GLN A 8 40.22 -0.31 44.45
N TRP A 9 39.21 0.23 43.76
CA TRP A 9 39.47 1.06 42.59
C TRP A 9 39.80 2.46 43.10
N ASN A 10 41.04 2.59 43.59
CA ASN A 10 41.62 3.84 44.07
C ASN A 10 41.89 4.73 42.84
N GLU A 11 41.15 5.84 42.74
CA GLU A 11 41.48 7.10 42.06
C GLU A 11 41.87 7.10 40.55
N PRO A 12 41.58 8.19 39.83
CA PRO A 12 41.65 8.23 38.38
C PRO A 12 43.12 8.30 37.93
N TYR A 13 43.63 7.23 37.33
CA TYR A 13 44.94 7.28 36.65
C TYR A 13 44.92 8.32 35.52
N PRO A 14 46.01 9.09 35.35
CA PRO A 14 46.12 10.08 34.31
C PRO A 14 46.10 9.41 32.93
N ILE A 15 45.14 9.89 32.16
CA ILE A 15 44.73 9.58 30.80
C ILE A 15 45.93 9.68 29.84
N ASP A 16 46.22 8.61 29.09
CA ASP A 16 47.01 8.68 27.85
C ASP A 16 46.11 9.25 26.74
N PRO A 17 46.39 10.46 26.21
CA PRO A 17 45.56 11.11 25.21
C PRO A 17 45.75 10.56 23.77
N THR A 18 46.60 9.55 23.56
CA THR A 18 46.94 9.09 22.19
C THR A 18 46.04 7.99 21.64
N ARG A 19 45.09 7.46 22.42
CA ARG A 19 44.13 6.44 21.95
C ARG A 19 42.70 6.95 22.10
N GLY A 20 42.18 7.54 21.02
CA GLY A 20 40.82 8.06 20.90
C GLY A 20 39.73 6.98 20.99
N GLY A 21 39.51 6.44 22.19
CA GLY A 21 38.42 5.53 22.51
C GLY A 21 37.40 6.20 23.43
N GLY A 22 36.16 6.34 22.95
CA GLY A 22 35.01 6.71 23.77
C GLY A 22 34.87 5.73 24.93
N LYS A 23 34.80 6.24 26.16
CA LYS A 23 34.92 5.45 27.38
C LYS A 23 33.60 4.71 27.66
N GLY A 24 33.64 3.39 27.75
CA GLY A 24 32.57 2.62 28.40
C GLY A 24 32.54 2.87 29.91
N GLN A 25 31.34 2.87 30.49
CA GLN A 25 31.10 3.04 31.92
C GLN A 25 30.59 1.73 32.52
N ALA A 26 31.10 1.35 33.69
CA ALA A 26 30.60 0.22 34.45
C ALA A 26 29.72 0.73 35.59
N TRP A 27 28.52 0.17 35.73
CA TRP A 27 27.54 0.56 36.75
C TRP A 27 27.15 -0.65 37.61
N ASN A 28 27.04 -0.44 38.92
CA ASN A 28 26.37 -1.40 39.81
C ASN A 28 24.86 -1.25 39.59
N ILE A 29 24.22 -2.30 39.07
CA ILE A 29 22.79 -2.27 38.72
C ILE A 29 21.90 -2.87 39.82
N GLY A 30 22.47 -3.28 40.96
CA GLY A 30 21.75 -3.92 42.06
C GLY A 30 21.32 -5.36 41.73
N GLY A 31 20.90 -6.11 42.75
CA GLY A 31 20.48 -7.52 42.62
C GLY A 31 20.93 -8.41 43.78
N ASN A 32 20.30 -9.58 43.95
CA ASN A 32 20.79 -10.66 44.81
C ASN A 32 20.75 -11.98 44.02
N PRO A 33 21.89 -12.44 43.44
CA PRO A 33 23.24 -11.90 43.61
C PRO A 33 23.48 -10.53 42.95
N LEU A 34 24.52 -9.82 43.40
CA LEU A 34 24.92 -8.50 42.88
C LEU A 34 25.32 -8.59 41.40
N GLU A 35 24.66 -7.80 40.55
CA GLU A 35 24.91 -7.73 39.11
C GLU A 35 25.70 -6.47 38.73
N TYR A 36 26.63 -6.59 37.77
CA TYR A 36 27.44 -5.50 37.24
C TYR A 36 27.25 -5.40 35.72
N GLY A 37 26.84 -4.22 35.25
CA GLY A 37 26.65 -3.94 33.83
C GLY A 37 27.80 -3.12 33.24
N PHE A 38 28.23 -3.47 32.03
CA PHE A 38 29.14 -2.66 31.23
C PHE A 38 28.33 -1.97 30.13
N PHE A 39 28.55 -0.66 29.92
CA PHE A 39 27.87 0.13 28.89
C PHE A 39 28.91 0.87 28.05
N THR A 40 28.76 0.88 26.72
CA THR A 40 29.60 1.71 25.83
C THR A 40 28.75 2.75 25.10
N PRO A 41 29.15 4.04 25.11
CA PRO A 41 28.59 5.00 24.18
C PRO A 41 29.11 4.70 22.77
N ALA A 42 28.23 4.77 21.77
CA ALA A 42 28.61 4.59 20.37
C ALA A 42 29.66 5.62 19.94
N LEU A 43 30.75 5.14 19.35
CA LEU A 43 31.79 5.97 18.71
C LEU A 43 31.33 6.37 17.30
N GLU A 44 31.65 7.59 16.89
CA GLU A 44 31.40 8.04 15.51
C GLU A 44 32.25 7.22 14.51
N GLY A 45 31.61 6.71 13.46
CA GLY A 45 32.27 6.02 12.35
C GLY A 45 32.17 4.49 12.35
N LEU A 46 31.58 3.86 13.38
CA LEU A 46 31.26 2.43 13.36
C LEU A 46 29.74 2.18 13.38
N PRO A 47 29.27 1.07 12.76
CA PRO A 47 27.84 0.79 12.67
C PRO A 47 27.19 0.50 14.04
N GLY A 48 27.90 -0.12 14.97
CA GLY A 48 27.39 -0.48 16.30
C GLY A 48 28.40 -0.23 17.43
N SER A 49 28.00 -0.57 18.65
CA SER A 49 28.86 -0.50 19.84
C SER A 49 28.96 -1.88 20.45
N SER A 50 30.17 -2.45 20.54
CA SER A 50 30.39 -3.73 21.24
C SER A 50 31.25 -3.56 22.48
N ILE A 51 31.04 -4.46 23.43
CA ILE A 51 31.89 -4.64 24.61
C ILE A 51 32.61 -5.97 24.45
N ARG A 52 33.94 -5.91 24.39
CA ARG A 52 34.78 -7.11 24.32
C ARG A 52 35.62 -7.22 25.58
N VAL A 53 35.33 -8.22 26.41
CA VAL A 53 36.16 -8.57 27.57
C VAL A 53 37.19 -9.62 27.13
N THR A 54 38.48 -9.36 27.35
CA THR A 54 39.58 -10.29 27.03
C THR A 54 40.56 -10.38 28.21
N ASN A 55 41.39 -11.42 28.24
CA ASN A 55 42.41 -11.64 29.27
C ASN A 55 41.88 -11.67 30.71
N VAL A 56 40.70 -12.26 30.92
CA VAL A 56 40.16 -12.51 32.25
C VAL A 56 41.07 -13.51 32.96
N ASN A 57 41.75 -13.07 34.01
CA ASN A 57 42.63 -13.91 34.84
C ASN A 57 42.01 -14.10 36.22
N SER A 58 41.82 -15.35 36.64
CA SER A 58 41.30 -15.68 37.96
C SER A 58 42.35 -16.37 38.81
N THR A 59 42.51 -15.91 40.05
CA THR A 59 43.32 -16.57 41.07
C THR A 59 42.50 -17.55 41.92
N LEU A 60 41.20 -17.74 41.62
CA LEU A 60 40.35 -18.68 42.33
C LEU A 60 40.56 -20.11 41.82
N PRO A 61 40.55 -21.13 42.71
CA PRO A 61 40.58 -22.53 42.31
C PRO A 61 39.44 -22.84 41.32
N GLY A 62 39.75 -23.48 40.19
CA GLY A 62 38.78 -23.78 39.13
C GLY A 62 38.65 -22.70 38.05
N GLY A 63 39.41 -21.59 38.14
CA GLY A 63 39.43 -20.56 37.09
C GLY A 63 38.16 -19.69 37.03
N HIS A 64 37.27 -19.81 38.01
CA HIS A 64 36.03 -19.05 38.10
C HIS A 64 36.31 -17.55 38.15
N ALA A 65 35.73 -16.79 37.23
CA ALA A 65 35.93 -15.35 37.13
C ALA A 65 34.59 -14.62 37.28
N PHE A 66 33.80 -15.00 38.30
CA PHE A 66 32.50 -14.41 38.61
C PHE A 66 31.52 -14.39 37.41
N GLY A 67 31.57 -15.40 36.54
CA GLY A 67 30.68 -15.52 35.37
C GLY A 67 31.21 -14.87 34.10
N ILE A 68 32.46 -14.37 34.11
CA ILE A 68 33.11 -13.70 32.98
C ILE A 68 34.25 -14.54 32.39
N GLU A 69 34.44 -15.78 32.86
CA GLU A 69 35.46 -16.73 32.39
C GLU A 69 35.29 -17.19 30.93
N SER A 70 34.14 -16.92 30.34
CA SER A 70 33.84 -17.18 28.92
C SER A 70 33.01 -16.02 28.37
N PRO A 71 33.63 -14.85 28.11
CA PRO A 71 32.90 -13.68 27.65
C PRO A 71 32.23 -14.02 26.32
N THR A 72 30.90 -14.06 26.33
CA THR A 72 30.07 -14.39 25.18
C THR A 72 30.00 -13.19 24.25
N GLY A 73 30.94 -13.12 23.31
CA GLY A 73 30.80 -12.42 22.02
C GLY A 73 30.66 -10.90 22.06
N ASN A 74 30.83 -10.29 20.88
CA ASN A 74 30.42 -8.92 20.63
C ASN A 74 28.88 -8.91 20.53
N ASP A 75 28.21 -8.07 21.32
CA ASP A 75 26.81 -7.70 21.09
C ASP A 75 26.79 -6.26 20.58
N ASP A 76 26.68 -6.09 19.26
CA ASP A 76 26.64 -4.77 18.62
C ASP A 76 25.24 -4.12 18.70
N GLY A 77 24.28 -4.81 19.35
CA GLY A 77 22.85 -4.54 19.23
C GLY A 77 22.38 -4.87 17.83
N GLY A 78 21.24 -5.55 17.66
CA GLY A 78 20.74 -5.87 16.32
C GLY A 78 20.35 -4.64 15.50
N TYR A 79 19.98 -4.88 14.24
CA TYR A 79 19.16 -3.95 13.47
C TYR A 79 17.77 -3.84 14.11
N ALA A 80 17.15 -2.67 14.02
CA ALA A 80 15.83 -2.46 14.59
C ALA A 80 14.77 -3.32 13.88
N SER A 81 13.95 -3.97 14.68
CA SER A 81 12.70 -4.60 14.25
C SER A 81 11.54 -4.00 15.02
N PHE A 82 10.42 -3.73 14.33
CA PHE A 82 9.18 -3.30 14.96
C PHE A 82 8.12 -4.38 14.76
N SER A 83 7.52 -4.85 15.84
CA SER A 83 6.50 -5.89 15.77
C SER A 83 5.18 -5.41 16.37
N PHE A 84 4.08 -5.80 15.74
CA PHE A 84 2.73 -5.58 16.21
C PHE A 84 1.86 -6.79 15.91
N VAL A 85 0.78 -6.95 16.67
CA VAL A 85 -0.15 -8.06 16.48
C VAL A 85 -1.22 -7.64 15.50
N PHE A 86 -1.42 -8.43 14.46
CA PHE A 86 -2.57 -8.32 13.57
C PHE A 86 -3.85 -8.61 14.35
N GLY A 87 -4.79 -7.69 14.30
CA GLY A 87 -6.11 -7.85 14.90
C GLY A 87 -7.00 -8.76 14.04
N ASP A 88 -8.25 -8.35 13.87
CA ASP A 88 -9.21 -9.10 13.08
C ASP A 88 -9.06 -8.86 11.58
N SER A 89 -9.56 -9.81 10.80
CA SER A 89 -9.69 -9.65 9.35
C SER A 89 -10.58 -8.45 9.03
N PHE A 90 -10.23 -7.68 8.00
CA PHE A 90 -11.01 -6.52 7.58
C PHE A 90 -11.04 -6.40 6.06
N ARG A 91 -12.00 -5.63 5.57
CA ARG A 91 -12.17 -5.36 4.14
C ARG A 91 -12.12 -3.87 3.87
N MET A 92 -11.09 -3.43 3.15
CA MET A 92 -10.90 -2.02 2.84
C MET A 92 -11.82 -1.60 1.69
N LYS A 93 -12.70 -0.62 1.90
CA LYS A 93 -13.66 -0.17 0.88
C LYS A 93 -13.00 0.80 -0.12
N THR A 94 -13.66 1.07 -1.24
CA THR A 94 -13.09 1.82 -2.38
C THR A 94 -12.65 3.24 -2.02
N ASP A 95 -13.33 3.88 -1.08
CA ASP A 95 -13.01 5.25 -0.62
C ASP A 95 -12.40 5.27 0.78
N VAL A 96 -11.95 4.12 1.27
CA VAL A 96 -11.34 3.99 2.60
C VAL A 96 -9.84 3.82 2.43
N GLU A 97 -9.10 4.66 3.13
CA GLU A 97 -7.66 4.55 3.28
C GLU A 97 -7.29 4.66 4.76
N PHE A 98 -6.19 4.03 5.13
CA PHE A 98 -5.52 4.33 6.37
C PHE A 98 -4.14 4.86 6.11
N SER A 99 -3.64 5.62 7.06
CA SER A 99 -2.32 6.22 7.02
C SER A 99 -1.62 6.08 8.35
N PHE A 100 -0.31 6.07 8.31
CA PHE A 100 0.53 6.06 9.50
C PHE A 100 1.84 6.76 9.18
N ASP A 101 2.44 7.34 10.22
CA ASP A 101 3.73 8.01 10.10
C ASP A 101 4.85 7.02 10.44
N LEU A 102 5.75 6.80 9.49
CA LEU A 102 6.91 5.94 9.61
C LEU A 102 8.16 6.78 9.88
N THR A 103 8.84 6.45 10.97
CA THR A 103 10.15 6.99 11.33
C THR A 103 11.17 5.87 11.29
N VAL A 104 12.27 6.04 10.56
CA VAL A 104 13.36 5.06 10.47
C VAL A 104 14.68 5.77 10.74
N SER A 105 15.41 5.33 11.77
CA SER A 105 16.81 5.65 12.07
C SER A 105 17.29 7.05 11.63
N GLY A 106 16.90 8.08 12.38
CA GLY A 106 17.35 9.46 12.16
C GLY A 106 16.67 10.19 11.00
N SER A 107 15.84 9.52 10.21
CA SER A 107 15.00 10.16 9.21
C SER A 107 13.77 10.82 9.85
N PRO A 108 13.27 11.94 9.29
CA PRO A 108 12.01 12.53 9.73
C PRO A 108 10.84 11.56 9.51
N ALA A 109 9.79 11.74 10.30
CA ALA A 109 8.54 10.98 10.14
C ALA A 109 7.94 11.25 8.74
N ARG A 110 7.56 10.17 8.05
CA ARG A 110 6.95 10.20 6.71
C ARG A 110 5.59 9.53 6.75
N SER A 111 4.57 10.22 6.22
CA SER A 111 3.23 9.67 6.15
C SER A 111 3.12 8.65 5.02
N ILE A 112 2.77 7.42 5.37
CA ILE A 112 2.49 6.32 4.46
C ILE A 112 0.98 6.16 4.37
N ARG A 113 0.46 6.14 3.15
CA ARG A 113 -0.97 5.91 2.88
C ARG A 113 -1.14 4.54 2.24
N VAL A 114 -2.18 3.82 2.68
CA VAL A 114 -2.53 2.50 2.17
C VAL A 114 -3.97 2.55 1.67
N THR A 115 -4.13 2.29 0.38
CA THR A 115 -5.41 2.34 -0.34
C THR A 115 -5.84 0.94 -0.79
N ARG A 116 -7.12 0.80 -1.15
CA ARG A 116 -7.68 -0.50 -1.56
C ARG A 116 -6.93 -1.06 -2.77
N ASP A 117 -6.45 -0.18 -3.64
CA ASP A 117 -5.67 -0.57 -4.80
C ASP A 117 -4.31 -1.13 -4.39
N ASP A 118 -3.66 -0.59 -3.35
CA ASP A 118 -2.42 -1.16 -2.81
C ASP A 118 -2.65 -2.56 -2.23
N VAL A 119 -3.77 -2.77 -1.52
CA VAL A 119 -4.16 -4.09 -0.98
C VAL A 119 -4.40 -5.07 -2.12
N ASN A 120 -5.18 -4.66 -3.12
CA ASN A 120 -5.50 -5.48 -4.29
C ASN A 120 -4.25 -5.84 -5.09
N ALA A 121 -3.35 -4.88 -5.31
CA ALA A 121 -2.10 -5.08 -6.03
C ALA A 121 -1.15 -6.00 -5.26
N ALA A 122 -1.03 -5.84 -3.94
CA ALA A 122 -0.17 -6.66 -3.11
C ALA A 122 -0.62 -8.12 -3.02
N LEU A 123 -1.94 -8.36 -3.00
CA LEU A 123 -2.51 -9.69 -2.79
C LEU A 123 -3.01 -10.37 -4.07
N GLY A 124 -3.07 -9.66 -5.20
CA GLY A 124 -3.63 -10.17 -6.45
C GLY A 124 -5.15 -10.39 -6.37
N ILE A 125 -5.85 -9.60 -5.55
CA ILE A 125 -7.30 -9.67 -5.33
C ILE A 125 -7.99 -8.42 -5.87
N THR A 126 -9.33 -8.43 -5.90
CA THR A 126 -10.14 -7.26 -6.33
C THR A 126 -11.08 -6.78 -5.23
N ASP A 127 -11.19 -7.53 -4.14
CA ASP A 127 -12.20 -7.36 -3.13
C ASP A 127 -11.71 -6.56 -1.90
N GLY A 128 -10.42 -6.21 -1.84
CA GLY A 128 -9.79 -5.44 -0.76
C GLY A 128 -9.78 -6.16 0.59
N MET A 129 -9.88 -7.50 0.59
CA MET A 129 -9.93 -8.29 1.81
C MET A 129 -8.52 -8.59 2.34
N VAL A 130 -8.29 -8.25 3.61
CA VAL A 130 -7.10 -8.67 4.37
C VAL A 130 -7.57 -9.70 5.39
N SER A 131 -7.31 -10.98 5.10
CA SER A 131 -7.84 -12.10 5.87
C SER A 131 -6.90 -12.58 6.98
N SER A 132 -5.61 -12.26 6.87
CA SER A 132 -4.59 -12.76 7.77
C SER A 132 -3.44 -11.78 7.99
N ALA A 133 -2.62 -12.05 9.01
CA ALA A 133 -1.37 -11.31 9.23
C ALA A 133 -0.38 -11.45 8.05
N ALA A 134 -0.39 -12.59 7.34
CA ALA A 134 0.44 -12.81 6.17
C ALA A 134 -0.01 -11.92 5.00
N ASP A 135 -1.31 -11.73 4.82
CA ASP A 135 -1.87 -10.79 3.84
C ASP A 135 -1.41 -9.38 4.19
N MET A 136 -1.59 -8.95 5.45
CA MET A 136 -1.19 -7.62 5.88
C MET A 136 0.32 -7.39 5.75
N ALA A 137 1.16 -8.39 6.05
CA ALA A 137 2.60 -8.30 5.83
C ALA A 137 2.93 -8.14 4.34
N SER A 138 2.19 -8.80 3.45
CA SER A 138 2.35 -8.65 1.99
C SER A 138 1.94 -7.24 1.53
N VAL A 139 0.84 -6.69 2.05
CA VAL A 139 0.42 -5.31 1.80
C VAL A 139 1.48 -4.31 2.27
N LEU A 140 1.98 -4.47 3.50
CA LEU A 140 3.02 -3.58 4.02
C LEU A 140 4.34 -3.73 3.25
N ASN A 141 4.73 -4.94 2.84
CA ASN A 141 5.88 -5.13 1.95
C ASN A 141 5.70 -4.37 0.63
N HIS A 142 4.49 -4.36 0.07
CA HIS A 142 4.21 -3.64 -1.17
C HIS A 142 4.33 -2.13 -1.00
N VAL A 143 3.77 -1.57 0.07
CA VAL A 143 3.73 -0.11 0.28
C VAL A 143 5.06 0.45 0.83
N LEU A 144 5.82 -0.35 1.57
CA LEU A 144 7.04 0.12 2.26
C LEU A 144 8.32 -0.04 1.43
N VAL A 145 8.23 -0.46 0.17
CA VAL A 145 9.39 -0.52 -0.74
C VAL A 145 10.08 0.85 -0.82
N GLY A 146 11.37 0.89 -0.54
CA GLY A 146 12.17 2.11 -0.55
C GLY A 146 11.90 3.07 0.63
N GLN A 147 11.07 2.68 1.59
CA GLN A 147 10.79 3.48 2.79
C GLN A 147 11.77 3.21 3.94
N GLY A 148 12.83 2.42 3.71
CA GLY A 148 13.81 2.06 4.73
C GLY A 148 13.46 0.80 5.53
N ILE A 149 12.52 0.00 5.03
CA ILE A 149 12.14 -1.30 5.58
C ILE A 149 12.56 -2.36 4.56
N GLU A 150 13.39 -3.32 4.97
CA GLU A 150 13.89 -4.39 4.11
C GLU A 150 12.81 -5.44 3.86
N SER A 151 12.12 -5.82 4.94
CA SER A 151 11.16 -6.89 4.92
C SER A 151 10.13 -6.72 6.02
N VAL A 152 8.91 -7.13 5.71
CA VAL A 152 7.80 -7.31 6.63
C VAL A 152 7.44 -8.79 6.63
N THR A 153 7.59 -9.46 7.77
CA THR A 153 7.31 -10.89 7.91
C THR A 153 6.13 -11.11 8.86
N ALA A 154 5.41 -12.21 8.67
CA ALA A 154 4.35 -12.62 9.58
C ALA A 154 4.67 -14.02 10.14
N SER A 155 4.47 -14.18 11.45
CA SER A 155 4.53 -15.48 12.14
C SER A 155 3.33 -15.60 13.06
N GLY A 156 2.37 -16.44 12.68
CA GLY A 156 1.05 -16.47 13.34
C GLY A 156 0.33 -15.13 13.14
N SER A 157 -0.07 -14.48 14.24
CA SER A 157 -0.66 -13.13 14.22
C SER A 157 0.36 -12.00 14.35
N LEU A 158 1.64 -12.29 14.62
CA LEU A 158 2.66 -11.27 14.81
C LEU A 158 3.24 -10.84 13.47
N ILE A 159 3.19 -9.55 13.18
CA ILE A 159 3.82 -8.91 12.03
C ILE A 159 5.10 -8.22 12.52
N THR A 160 6.20 -8.39 11.80
CA THR A 160 7.51 -7.80 12.14
C THR A 160 8.09 -7.08 10.93
N LEU A 161 8.38 -5.79 11.08
CA LEU A 161 9.12 -4.99 10.11
C LEU A 161 10.60 -4.97 10.50
N ASN A 162 11.48 -5.19 9.54
CA ASN A 162 12.92 -5.11 9.72
C ASN A 162 13.48 -3.92 8.93
N VAL A 163 14.36 -3.14 9.55
CA VAL A 163 14.98 -1.99 8.89
C VAL A 163 15.87 -2.45 7.73
N ASP A 164 15.92 -1.64 6.68
CA ASP A 164 16.86 -1.81 5.58
C ASP A 164 18.29 -1.51 6.03
N SER A 165 19.06 -2.59 6.22
CA SER A 165 20.46 -2.53 6.64
C SER A 165 21.39 -1.86 5.62
N THR A 166 21.00 -1.81 4.34
CA THR A 166 21.77 -1.16 3.28
C THR A 166 21.57 0.36 3.27
N MET A 167 20.35 0.82 3.59
CA MET A 167 20.03 2.24 3.73
C MET A 167 20.43 2.79 5.11
N TYR A 168 20.28 1.97 6.17
CA TYR A 168 20.54 2.34 7.56
C TYR A 168 21.50 1.34 8.21
N PRO A 169 22.82 1.46 7.95
CA PRO A 169 23.80 0.49 8.43
C PRO A 169 24.01 0.52 9.95
N ASN A 170 23.51 1.54 10.65
CA ASN A 170 23.75 1.69 12.08
C ASN A 170 22.86 0.73 12.91
N MET A 171 23.47 0.09 13.89
CA MET A 171 22.91 -0.94 14.76
C MET A 171 22.75 -0.44 16.20
N GLY A 172 22.10 -1.24 17.05
CA GLY A 172 21.88 -0.91 18.46
C GLY A 172 21.00 0.35 18.64
N TYR A 173 21.34 1.22 19.59
CA TYR A 173 20.50 2.38 19.96
C TYR A 173 20.27 3.40 18.83
N ARG A 174 21.09 3.36 17.76
CA ARG A 174 20.95 4.23 16.58
C ARG A 174 20.03 3.62 15.50
N SER A 175 19.70 2.34 15.66
CA SER A 175 18.70 1.65 14.85
C SER A 175 17.33 1.82 15.50
N PHE A 176 16.35 2.38 14.78
CA PHE A 176 15.01 2.59 15.32
C PHE A 176 13.95 2.55 14.22
N ILE A 177 12.84 1.88 14.50
CA ILE A 177 11.61 1.97 13.71
C ILE A 177 10.50 2.48 14.63
N GLY A 178 9.83 3.54 14.20
CA GLY A 178 8.65 4.08 14.86
C GLY A 178 7.48 4.12 13.89
N ILE A 179 6.34 3.60 14.33
CA ILE A 179 5.05 3.82 13.68
C ILE A 179 4.20 4.65 14.63
N THR A 180 3.75 5.80 14.16
CA THR A 180 2.92 6.73 14.92
C THR A 180 1.74 7.21 14.08
N ASN A 181 0.77 7.90 14.69
CA ASN A 181 -0.33 8.55 13.98
C ASN A 181 -1.08 7.60 13.02
N VAL A 182 -1.37 6.39 13.48
CA VAL A 182 -2.19 5.44 12.72
C VAL A 182 -3.63 5.93 12.74
N VAL A 183 -4.13 6.36 11.58
CA VAL A 183 -5.48 6.91 11.40
C VAL A 183 -6.09 6.44 10.10
N ASP A 184 -7.42 6.35 10.03
CA ASP A 184 -8.15 6.16 8.80
C ASP A 184 -8.83 7.47 8.33
N ASN A 185 -9.25 7.50 7.07
CA ASN A 185 -10.00 8.63 6.51
C ASN A 185 -11.51 8.58 6.82
N ILE A 186 -11.99 7.55 7.51
CA ILE A 186 -13.38 7.42 7.97
C ILE A 186 -13.59 8.21 9.27
N GLY A 187 -12.50 8.44 10.02
CA GLY A 187 -12.50 8.91 11.40
C GLY A 187 -13.09 7.85 12.33
N ASN A 188 -13.22 8.15 13.63
CA ASN A 188 -13.95 7.26 14.55
C ASN A 188 -15.40 7.10 14.06
N PRO A 189 -15.82 5.93 13.55
CA PRO A 189 -17.24 5.70 13.34
C PRO A 189 -17.89 5.71 14.72
N PRO A 190 -18.97 6.48 14.92
CA PRO A 190 -19.66 6.45 16.19
C PRO A 190 -20.23 5.04 16.44
N ASP A 191 -19.74 4.40 17.50
CA ASP A 191 -20.19 3.09 17.96
C ASP A 191 -21.36 3.26 18.94
N ILE A 192 -22.47 3.80 18.44
CA ILE A 192 -23.70 3.96 19.22
C ILE A 192 -24.85 3.40 18.40
N ASN A 193 -25.55 2.42 18.95
CA ASN A 193 -26.82 1.97 18.43
C ASN A 193 -27.91 2.97 18.84
N PHE A 194 -28.91 3.21 17.98
CA PHE A 194 -30.05 4.07 18.33
C PHE A 194 -30.80 3.61 19.59
N VAL A 195 -30.71 2.32 19.93
CA VAL A 195 -31.34 1.72 21.13
C VAL A 195 -30.55 2.03 22.41
N ASP A 196 -29.26 2.35 22.31
CA ASP A 196 -28.38 2.60 23.46
C ASP A 196 -28.35 4.09 23.86
N ILE A 197 -29.07 4.95 23.12
CA ILE A 197 -29.19 6.38 23.43
C ILE A 197 -30.14 6.55 24.62
N ASP A 198 -29.57 6.68 25.81
CA ASP A 198 -30.31 7.03 27.02
C ASP A 198 -29.95 8.46 27.46
N ILE A 199 -30.92 9.39 27.34
CA ILE A 199 -30.80 10.80 27.73
C ILE A 199 -31.21 11.06 29.19
N THR A 200 -31.61 10.03 29.92
CA THR A 200 -32.09 10.14 31.30
C THR A 200 -31.01 9.83 32.32
N LEU A 201 -29.90 9.19 31.90
CA LEU A 201 -28.76 8.89 32.75
C LEU A 201 -27.93 10.16 33.04
N PRO A 202 -27.52 10.41 34.30
CA PRO A 202 -26.65 11.55 34.64
C PRO A 202 -25.27 11.51 33.96
N SER A 203 -24.84 10.34 33.48
CA SER A 203 -23.59 10.13 32.73
C SER A 203 -23.75 10.28 31.22
N ALA A 204 -24.96 10.52 30.73
CA ALA A 204 -25.23 10.72 29.31
C ALA A 204 -24.69 12.07 28.85
N SER A 205 -23.68 12.07 27.98
CA SER A 205 -23.25 13.27 27.29
C SER A 205 -24.15 13.50 26.08
N ILE A 206 -25.14 14.38 26.24
CA ILE A 206 -26.03 14.80 25.13
C ILE A 206 -25.18 15.34 23.96
N ASP A 207 -24.12 16.08 24.26
CA ASP A 207 -23.18 16.61 23.25
C ASP A 207 -22.51 15.48 22.45
N HIS A 208 -22.10 14.40 23.12
CA HIS A 208 -21.54 13.23 22.44
C HIS A 208 -22.55 12.59 21.48
N TYR A 209 -23.81 12.44 21.88
CA TYR A 209 -24.85 11.89 20.99
C TYR A 209 -25.14 12.82 19.80
N ILE A 210 -25.10 14.14 20.00
CA ILE A 210 -25.25 15.11 18.91
C ILE A 210 -24.09 14.99 17.92
N ASP A 211 -22.85 14.89 18.40
CA ASP A 211 -21.66 14.72 17.55
C ASP A 211 -21.72 13.44 16.73
N VAL A 212 -22.23 12.35 17.33
CA VAL A 212 -22.48 11.07 16.66
C VAL A 212 -23.48 11.23 15.53
N VAL A 213 -24.66 11.80 15.81
CA VAL A 213 -25.72 11.99 14.81
C VAL A 213 -25.25 12.90 13.67
N GLU A 214 -24.53 13.97 14.01
CA GLU A 214 -23.96 14.90 13.03
C GLU A 214 -22.90 14.22 12.15
N SER A 215 -22.05 13.35 12.72
CA SER A 215 -21.10 12.52 11.97
C SER A 215 -21.81 11.55 11.02
N MET A 216 -22.85 10.86 11.50
CA MET A 216 -23.68 9.99 10.66
C MET A 216 -24.37 10.77 9.54
N SER A 217 -24.89 11.96 9.83
CA SER A 217 -25.53 12.85 8.84
C SER A 217 -24.55 13.24 7.74
N ARG A 218 -23.32 13.66 8.08
CA ARG A 218 -22.26 13.93 7.09
C ARG A 218 -21.97 12.73 6.20
N LYS A 219 -21.92 11.51 6.77
CA LYS A 219 -21.71 10.27 5.99
C LYS A 219 -22.88 9.98 5.05
N VAL A 220 -24.12 10.19 5.48
CA VAL A 220 -25.31 10.05 4.60
C VAL A 220 -25.28 11.08 3.47
N ILE A 221 -24.93 12.33 3.76
CA ILE A 221 -24.80 13.39 2.74
C ILE A 221 -23.70 13.04 1.73
N ALA A 222 -22.55 12.53 2.20
CA ALA A 222 -21.49 12.04 1.33
C ALA A 222 -21.93 10.84 0.47
N GLY A 223 -22.65 9.89 1.05
CA GLY A 223 -23.24 8.77 0.28
C GLY A 223 -24.23 9.27 -0.78
N ALA A 224 -25.09 10.22 -0.43
CA ALA A 224 -26.05 10.83 -1.35
C ALA A 224 -25.35 11.60 -2.49
N SER A 225 -24.24 12.29 -2.21
CA SER A 225 -23.48 13.01 -3.24
C SER A 225 -22.82 12.06 -4.24
N VAL A 226 -22.27 10.92 -3.77
CA VAL A 226 -21.74 9.86 -4.63
C VAL A 226 -22.84 9.27 -5.51
N LEU A 227 -24.02 8.98 -4.96
CA LEU A 227 -25.17 8.49 -5.73
C LEU A 227 -25.65 9.53 -6.76
N GLY A 228 -25.65 10.82 -6.40
CA GLY A 228 -25.96 11.91 -7.33
C GLY A 228 -24.97 12.00 -8.48
N ALA A 229 -23.67 11.90 -8.20
CA ALA A 229 -22.62 11.88 -9.21
C ALA A 229 -22.74 10.66 -10.14
N LEU A 230 -23.03 9.48 -9.59
CA LEU A 230 -23.28 8.26 -10.35
C LEU A 230 -24.53 8.40 -11.24
N SER A 231 -25.63 8.95 -10.71
CA SER A 231 -26.84 9.22 -11.48
C SER A 231 -26.55 10.15 -12.65
N LYS A 232 -25.77 11.22 -12.45
CA LYS A 232 -25.36 12.13 -13.53
C LYS A 232 -24.48 11.44 -14.56
N ARG A 233 -23.58 10.56 -14.13
CA ARG A 233 -22.75 9.75 -15.05
C ARG A 233 -23.60 8.82 -15.91
N ILE A 234 -24.61 8.17 -15.32
CA ILE A 234 -25.54 7.31 -16.05
C ILE A 234 -26.32 8.14 -17.07
N GLU A 235 -26.84 9.30 -16.69
CA GLU A 235 -27.55 10.21 -17.60
C GLU A 235 -26.68 10.61 -18.81
N MET A 236 -25.42 11.02 -18.58
CA MET A 236 -24.48 11.34 -19.65
C MET A 236 -24.19 10.14 -20.56
N GLN A 237 -24.09 8.93 -19.99
CA GLN A 237 -23.86 7.71 -20.77
C GLN A 237 -25.07 7.35 -21.63
N THR A 238 -26.29 7.53 -21.10
CA THR A 238 -27.53 7.34 -21.86
C THR A 238 -27.62 8.33 -23.01
N GLU A 239 -27.39 9.62 -22.76
CA GLU A 239 -27.41 10.66 -23.81
C GLU A 239 -26.36 10.40 -24.90
N PHE A 240 -25.17 9.96 -24.51
CA PHE A 240 -24.13 9.55 -25.45
C PHE A 240 -24.58 8.36 -26.31
N ALA A 241 -25.17 7.33 -25.69
CA ALA A 241 -25.68 6.17 -26.40
C ALA A 241 -26.81 6.54 -27.38
N ASP A 242 -27.74 7.39 -26.97
CA ASP A 242 -28.84 7.88 -27.83
C ASP A 242 -28.31 8.67 -29.02
N THR A 243 -27.34 9.55 -28.78
CA THR A 243 -26.70 10.34 -29.84
C THR A 243 -25.92 9.45 -30.80
N LEU A 244 -25.25 8.41 -30.29
CA LEU A 244 -24.54 7.42 -31.08
C LEU A 244 -25.52 6.62 -31.95
N MET A 245 -26.62 6.11 -31.38
CA MET A 245 -27.66 5.41 -32.12
C MET A 245 -28.26 6.28 -33.23
N ALA A 246 -28.64 7.53 -32.92
CA ALA A 246 -29.18 8.45 -33.92
C ALA A 246 -28.18 8.79 -35.03
N SER A 247 -26.87 8.79 -34.73
CA SER A 247 -25.82 9.03 -35.72
C SER A 247 -25.57 7.80 -36.60
N ILE A 248 -25.63 6.60 -36.01
CA ILE A 248 -25.58 5.33 -36.74
C ILE A 248 -26.79 5.21 -37.66
N ASP A 249 -28.01 5.48 -37.19
CA ASP A 249 -29.23 5.45 -38.01
C ASP A 249 -29.15 6.39 -39.20
N ARG A 250 -28.68 7.63 -38.98
CA ARG A 250 -28.42 8.60 -40.06
C ARG A 250 -27.31 8.15 -41.01
N GLY A 251 -26.31 7.43 -40.51
CA GLY A 251 -25.22 6.87 -41.30
C GLY A 251 -25.69 5.70 -42.18
N VAL A 252 -26.40 4.74 -41.58
CA VAL A 252 -26.99 3.59 -42.26
C VAL A 252 -28.03 4.05 -43.28
N GLY A 253 -28.91 4.99 -42.93
CA GLY A 253 -29.88 5.57 -43.86
C GLY A 253 -29.21 6.18 -45.10
N ARG A 254 -28.12 6.93 -44.92
CA ARG A 254 -27.33 7.47 -46.04
C ARG A 254 -26.68 6.39 -46.90
N LEU A 255 -26.17 5.32 -46.29
CA LEU A 255 -25.58 4.20 -47.02
C LEU A 255 -26.64 3.44 -47.82
N VAL A 256 -27.84 3.23 -47.25
CA VAL A 256 -28.97 2.59 -47.93
C VAL A 256 -29.50 3.48 -49.08
N ASP A 257 -29.64 4.78 -48.86
CA ASP A 257 -30.05 5.72 -49.91
C ASP A 257 -29.03 5.78 -51.05
N ALA A 258 -27.73 5.74 -50.72
CA ALA A 258 -26.66 5.68 -51.72
C ALA A 258 -26.70 4.38 -52.53
N ASP A 259 -26.85 3.23 -51.87
CA ASP A 259 -26.98 1.92 -52.52
C ASP A 259 -28.22 1.87 -53.44
N MET A 260 -29.37 2.36 -52.96
CA MET A 260 -30.59 2.41 -53.77
C MET A 260 -30.44 3.31 -55.01
N ASN A 261 -29.72 4.43 -54.90
CA ASN A 261 -29.43 5.29 -56.04
C ASN A 261 -28.51 4.60 -57.05
N GLU A 262 -27.44 3.93 -56.61
CA GLU A 262 -26.54 3.19 -57.49
C GLU A 262 -27.29 2.04 -58.19
N ALA A 263 -28.07 1.27 -57.46
CA ALA A 263 -28.93 0.21 -57.99
C ALA A 263 -29.93 0.75 -59.03
N SER A 264 -30.54 1.91 -58.76
CA SER A 264 -31.51 2.56 -59.68
C SER A 264 -30.84 3.05 -60.97
N VAL A 265 -29.65 3.64 -60.87
CA VAL A 265 -28.86 4.06 -62.05
C VAL A 265 -28.43 2.83 -62.85
N ARG A 266 -28.00 1.77 -62.17
CA ARG A 266 -27.62 0.50 -62.81
C ARG A 266 -28.81 -0.15 -63.52
N LEU A 267 -30.00 -0.15 -62.92
CA LEU A 267 -31.23 -0.65 -63.54
C LEU A 267 -31.58 0.14 -64.80
N LYS A 268 -31.56 1.49 -64.74
CA LYS A 268 -31.79 2.34 -65.91
C LYS A 268 -30.78 2.07 -67.02
N ALA A 269 -29.49 1.95 -66.69
CA ALA A 269 -28.46 1.62 -67.66
C ALA A 269 -28.69 0.24 -68.32
N ILE A 270 -29.15 -0.75 -67.56
CA ILE A 270 -29.53 -2.07 -68.09
C ILE A 270 -30.75 -1.95 -69.03
N GLN A 271 -31.78 -1.21 -68.64
CA GLN A 271 -32.97 -0.97 -69.47
C GLN A 271 -32.62 -0.25 -70.78
N THR A 272 -31.79 0.79 -70.74
CA THR A 272 -31.31 1.49 -71.94
C THR A 272 -30.51 0.55 -72.83
N ARG A 273 -29.64 -0.29 -72.25
CA ARG A 273 -28.89 -1.30 -73.01
C ARG A 273 -29.82 -2.32 -73.68
N GLN A 274 -30.87 -2.76 -73.00
CA GLN A 274 -31.88 -3.66 -73.57
C GLN A 274 -32.67 -3.00 -74.70
N GLN A 275 -33.09 -1.73 -74.53
CA GLN A 275 -33.78 -0.99 -75.58
C GLN A 275 -32.89 -0.80 -76.82
N LEU A 276 -31.61 -0.47 -76.63
CA LEU A 276 -30.62 -0.42 -77.71
C LEU A 276 -30.40 -1.78 -78.36
N ALA A 277 -30.38 -2.87 -77.57
CA ALA A 277 -30.26 -4.23 -78.10
C ALA A 277 -31.48 -4.62 -78.94
N ILE A 278 -32.71 -4.32 -78.49
CA ILE A 278 -33.95 -4.56 -79.26
C ILE A 278 -33.96 -3.73 -80.55
N HIS A 279 -33.60 -2.44 -80.48
CA HIS A 279 -33.48 -1.61 -81.68
C HIS A 279 -32.42 -2.16 -82.63
N SER A 280 -31.26 -2.60 -82.13
CA SER A 280 -30.21 -3.21 -82.94
C SER A 280 -30.70 -4.51 -83.61
N LEU A 281 -31.45 -5.34 -82.89
CA LEU A 281 -32.05 -6.57 -83.42
C LEU A 281 -33.11 -6.26 -84.50
N SER A 282 -33.94 -5.23 -84.28
CA SER A 282 -34.95 -4.79 -85.24
C SER A 282 -34.31 -4.21 -86.51
N ILE A 283 -33.20 -3.47 -86.39
CA ILE A 283 -32.42 -2.97 -87.54
C ILE A 283 -31.75 -4.14 -88.27
N ALA A 284 -31.21 -5.12 -87.55
CA ALA A 284 -30.61 -6.30 -88.17
C ALA A 284 -31.65 -7.12 -88.95
N ASN A 285 -32.85 -7.30 -88.40
CA ASN A 285 -33.95 -8.00 -89.08
C ASN A 285 -34.49 -7.22 -90.28
N SER A 286 -34.70 -5.91 -90.16
CA SER A 286 -35.17 -5.10 -91.29
C SER A 286 -34.13 -4.98 -92.40
N ASN A 287 -32.84 -4.92 -92.07
CA ASN A 287 -31.77 -4.99 -93.07
C ASN A 287 -31.72 -6.34 -93.79
N ALA A 288 -31.95 -7.45 -93.08
CA ALA A 288 -32.04 -8.77 -93.71
C ALA A 288 -33.26 -8.89 -94.66
N GLU A 289 -34.41 -8.30 -94.30
CA GLU A 289 -35.60 -8.23 -95.17
C GLU A 289 -35.38 -7.36 -96.40
N ASN A 290 -34.73 -6.19 -96.26
CA ASN A 290 -34.37 -5.33 -97.39
C ASN A 290 -33.39 -6.01 -98.34
N LEU A 291 -32.44 -6.80 -97.82
CA LEU A 291 -31.55 -7.63 -98.64
C LEU A 291 -32.34 -8.67 -99.45
N MET A 292 -33.35 -9.32 -98.87
CA MET A 292 -34.18 -10.29 -99.58
C MET A 292 -35.07 -9.66 -100.67
N GLN A 293 -35.45 -8.39 -100.56
CA GLN A 293 -36.16 -7.67 -101.63
C GLN A 293 -35.27 -7.36 -102.84
N LEU A 294 -33.96 -7.20 -102.64
CA LEU A 294 -33.00 -6.96 -103.72
C LEU A 294 -32.64 -8.23 -104.52
N PHE A 295 -32.97 -9.40 -104.00
CA PHE A 295 -32.78 -10.69 -104.67
C PHE A 295 -34.09 -11.26 -105.27
N ARG A 296 -35.13 -10.43 -105.41
CA ARG A 296 -36.38 -10.76 -106.12
C ARG A 296 -36.46 -10.05 -107.47
#